data_AF-A0A286C8P1-F1
#
_entry.id   AF-A0A286C8P1-F1
#
_cell.length_a   1.000
_cell.length_b   1.000
_cell.length_c   1.000
_cell.angle_alpha   90.00
_cell.angle_beta   90.00
_cell.angle_gamma   90.00
#
_symmetry.space_group_name_H-M   'P 1'
#
loop_
_entity.id
_entity.type
_entity.pdbx_description
1 polymer ?
#
loop_
_entity_poly.entity_id
_entity_poly.type
_entity_poly.pdbx_seq_one_letter_code
_entity_poly.pdbx_strand_id
1 'polypeptide(L)'
;MTYATKERILKQLTRKTVSVIIAVTFIAGCAGRAANPVAVNQYGDTSRSCKAIESELSFIDSEVSRLIPATEKTGKNVALGVAGAFFLVPWFFMDFSQAEQTEINALRQRHNHLIILAGEKNCEMQRAQVQEVVKKSPEPTTKDLNQSNF
;
A
#
# COMPACT_ATOMS: atom_id res chain seq x y z
N MET A 1 -21.67 51.50 -27.02
CA MET A 1 -20.63 51.19 -26.01
C MET A 1 -20.64 49.73 -25.50
N THR A 2 -21.61 48.90 -25.91
CA THR A 2 -21.80 47.52 -25.42
C THR A 2 -20.80 46.48 -25.96
N TYR A 3 -20.23 46.69 -27.15
CA TYR A 3 -19.29 45.73 -27.78
C TYR A 3 -17.91 45.65 -27.09
N ALA A 4 -17.38 46.79 -26.62
CA ALA A 4 -16.07 46.86 -25.96
C ALA A 4 -16.04 46.18 -24.59
N THR A 5 -17.17 46.18 -23.86
CA THR A 5 -17.30 45.52 -22.55
C THR A 5 -17.36 43.99 -22.71
N LYS A 6 -18.04 43.50 -23.76
CA LYS A 6 -18.13 42.06 -24.07
C LYS A 6 -16.76 41.46 -24.40
N GLU A 7 -15.93 42.14 -25.19
CA GLU A 7 -14.56 41.70 -25.48
C GLU A 7 -13.66 41.66 -24.23
N ARG A 8 -13.78 42.65 -23.33
CA ARG A 8 -13.00 42.66 -22.08
C ARG A 8 -13.41 41.51 -21.15
N ILE A 9 -14.70 41.22 -21.04
CA ILE A 9 -15.20 40.10 -20.23
C ILE A 9 -14.76 38.76 -20.84
N LEU A 10 -14.82 38.62 -22.17
CA LEU A 10 -14.38 37.41 -22.87
C LEU A 10 -12.89 37.15 -22.63
N LYS A 11 -12.04 38.20 -22.75
CA LYS A 11 -10.59 38.12 -22.48
C LYS A 11 -10.28 37.76 -21.02
N GLN A 12 -11.04 38.31 -20.07
CA GLN A 12 -10.92 37.99 -18.65
C GLN A 12 -11.35 36.55 -18.34
N LEU A 13 -12.42 36.06 -18.99
CA LEU A 13 -12.86 34.67 -18.87
C LEU A 13 -11.81 33.71 -19.43
N THR A 14 -11.29 33.96 -20.63
CA THR A 14 -10.25 33.12 -21.25
C THR A 14 -8.97 33.08 -20.43
N ARG A 15 -8.56 34.20 -19.81
CA ARG A 15 -7.39 34.24 -18.93
C ARG A 15 -7.60 33.38 -17.66
N LYS A 16 -8.79 33.45 -17.07
CA LYS A 16 -9.14 32.63 -15.89
C LYS A 16 -9.21 31.14 -16.23
N THR A 17 -9.81 30.76 -17.36
CA THR A 17 -9.87 29.35 -17.78
C THR A 17 -8.50 28.78 -18.11
N VAL A 18 -7.62 29.54 -18.77
CA VAL A 18 -6.24 29.09 -19.04
C VAL A 18 -5.47 28.89 -17.74
N SER A 19 -5.61 29.79 -16.76
CA SER A 19 -4.98 29.64 -15.45
C SER A 19 -5.44 28.38 -14.71
N VAL A 20 -6.73 28.04 -14.78
CA VAL A 20 -7.27 26.84 -14.12
C VAL A 20 -6.78 25.57 -14.80
N ILE A 21 -6.75 25.53 -16.14
CA ILE A 21 -6.27 24.38 -16.91
C ILE A 21 -4.81 24.10 -16.58
N ILE A 22 -3.96 25.13 -16.55
CA ILE A 22 -2.55 25.00 -16.18
C ILE A 22 -2.42 24.42 -14.77
N ALA A 23 -3.16 24.95 -13.79
CA ALA A 23 -3.11 24.46 -12.41
C ALA A 23 -3.50 22.97 -12.30
N VAL A 24 -4.52 22.50 -13.03
CA VAL A 24 -4.94 21.10 -13.02
C VAL A 24 -3.88 20.18 -13.65
N THR A 25 -3.22 20.61 -14.73
CA THR A 25 -2.15 19.81 -15.36
C THR A 25 -0.94 19.60 -14.44
N PHE A 26 -0.63 20.55 -13.54
CA PHE A 26 0.46 20.37 -12.57
C PHE A 26 0.16 19.31 -11.50
N ILE A 27 -1.11 19.04 -11.19
CA ILE A 27 -1.51 18.10 -10.13
C ILE A 27 -1.61 16.66 -10.66
N ALA A 28 -1.81 16.48 -11.98
CA ALA A 28 -1.97 15.15 -12.58
C ALA A 28 -0.68 14.32 -12.72
N GLY A 29 0.50 14.91 -12.45
CA GLY A 29 1.80 14.28 -12.74
C GLY A 29 2.35 13.29 -11.71
N CYS A 30 1.68 13.07 -10.57
CA CYS A 30 2.20 12.21 -9.48
C CYS A 30 1.24 11.07 -9.07
N ALA A 31 0.31 10.69 -9.96
CA ALA A 31 -0.65 9.63 -9.68
C ALA A 31 -0.26 8.36 -10.44
N GLY A 32 0.44 7.44 -9.77
CA GLY A 32 0.62 6.06 -10.24
C GLY A 32 2.00 5.51 -9.90
N ARG A 33 2.12 4.55 -8.98
CA ARG A 33 3.34 3.74 -8.86
C ARG A 33 3.00 2.28 -9.18
N ALA A 34 3.78 1.69 -10.07
CA ALA A 34 3.75 0.25 -10.30
C ALA A 34 4.35 -0.49 -9.10
N ALA A 35 3.76 -1.64 -8.75
CA ALA A 35 4.28 -2.52 -7.72
C ALA A 35 5.74 -2.91 -8.02
N ASN A 36 6.61 -2.85 -7.01
CA ASN A 36 7.97 -3.37 -7.08
C ASN A 36 8.15 -4.54 -6.09
N PRO A 37 7.66 -5.74 -6.43
CA PRO A 37 7.74 -6.88 -5.54
C PRO A 37 9.19 -7.30 -5.31
N VAL A 38 9.54 -7.57 -4.05
CA VAL A 38 10.86 -8.11 -3.69
C VAL A 38 10.91 -9.60 -4.04
N ALA A 39 12.03 -10.04 -4.63
CA ALA A 39 12.25 -11.46 -4.88
C ALA A 39 12.33 -12.25 -3.56
N VAL A 40 11.57 -13.35 -3.46
CA VAL A 40 11.54 -14.22 -2.28
C VAL A 40 12.93 -14.79 -1.98
N ASN A 41 13.57 -15.33 -3.02
CA ASN A 41 14.95 -15.84 -2.96
C ASN A 41 15.89 -14.85 -3.64
N GLN A 42 16.93 -14.40 -2.94
CA GLN A 42 17.98 -13.56 -3.50
C GLN A 42 19.30 -14.32 -3.61
N TYR A 43 20.13 -13.91 -4.57
CA TYR A 43 21.47 -14.47 -4.71
C TYR A 43 22.29 -14.20 -3.44
N GLY A 44 22.92 -15.26 -2.91
CA GLY A 44 23.70 -15.18 -1.68
C GLY A 44 22.91 -15.31 -0.37
N ASP A 45 21.59 -15.53 -0.41
CA ASP A 45 20.78 -15.75 0.81
C ASP A 45 21.34 -16.92 1.64
N THR A 46 21.75 -18.02 0.99
CA THR A 46 22.39 -19.17 1.65
C THR A 46 23.71 -18.84 2.36
N SER A 47 24.40 -17.77 1.98
CA SER A 47 25.66 -17.31 2.58
C SER A 47 25.50 -16.22 3.64
N ARG A 48 24.28 -15.72 3.87
CA ARG A 48 24.02 -14.68 4.88
C ARG A 48 24.31 -15.17 6.31
N SER A 49 24.78 -14.27 7.16
CA SER A 49 24.98 -14.48 8.60
C SER A 49 23.67 -14.30 9.37
N CYS A 50 23.54 -14.91 10.55
CA CYS A 50 22.33 -14.78 11.38
C CYS A 50 21.97 -13.32 11.72
N LYS A 51 22.99 -12.49 11.98
CA LYS A 51 22.80 -11.05 12.22
C LYS A 51 22.23 -10.33 10.99
N ALA A 52 22.67 -10.71 9.78
CA ALA A 52 22.16 -10.13 8.54
C ALA A 52 20.70 -10.55 8.27
N ILE A 53 20.32 -11.78 8.65
CA ILE A 53 18.94 -12.25 8.55
C ILE A 53 18.04 -11.49 9.52
N GLU A 54 18.48 -11.29 10.77
CA GLU A 54 17.74 -10.52 11.78
C GLU A 54 17.56 -9.04 11.38
N SER A 55 18.60 -8.40 10.84
CA SER A 55 18.47 -7.03 10.34
C SER A 55 17.52 -6.91 9.14
N GLU A 56 17.48 -7.92 8.28
CA GLU A 56 16.57 -7.96 7.14
C GLU A 56 15.11 -8.15 7.60
N LEU A 57 14.87 -9.03 8.58
CA LEU A 57 13.53 -9.24 9.15
C LEU A 57 12.99 -7.96 9.79
N SER A 58 13.80 -7.26 10.59
CA SER A 58 13.38 -5.98 11.18
C SER A 58 13.16 -4.88 10.13
N PHE A 59 13.94 -4.88 9.05
CA PHE A 59 13.69 -4.01 7.90
C PHE A 59 12.35 -4.32 7.23
N ILE A 60 12.04 -5.60 6.98
CA ILE A 60 10.76 -6.03 6.37
C ILE A 60 9.58 -5.61 7.25
N ASP A 61 9.65 -5.79 8.57
CA ASP A 61 8.57 -5.40 9.48
C ASP A 61 8.29 -3.89 9.43
N SER A 62 9.35 -3.08 9.32
CA SER A 62 9.22 -1.63 9.19
C SER A 62 8.57 -1.21 7.87
N GLU A 63 8.89 -1.93 6.78
CA GLU A 63 8.34 -1.67 5.46
C GLU A 63 6.86 -2.06 5.36
N VAL A 64 6.50 -3.24 5.90
CA VAL A 64 5.10 -3.68 6.00
C VAL A 64 4.28 -2.69 6.82
N SER A 65 4.82 -2.18 7.92
CA SER A 65 4.12 -1.19 8.77
C SER A 65 3.90 0.15 8.06
N ARG A 66 4.77 0.54 7.13
CA ARG A 66 4.58 1.75 6.29
C ARG A 66 3.48 1.56 5.26
N LEU A 67 3.31 0.35 4.75
CA LEU A 67 2.37 0.02 3.68
C LEU A 67 0.94 -0.23 4.18
N ILE A 68 0.74 -0.41 5.50
CA ILE A 68 -0.59 -0.59 6.09
C ILE A 68 -1.23 0.79 6.36
N PRO A 69 -2.33 1.16 5.69
CA PRO A 69 -2.97 2.46 5.91
C PRO A 69 -3.66 2.51 7.29
N ALA A 70 -3.40 3.59 8.04
CA ALA A 70 -4.09 3.89 9.30
C ALA A 70 -5.52 4.40 9.01
N THR A 71 -6.50 3.51 8.98
CA THR A 71 -7.90 3.82 8.60
C THR A 71 -8.79 4.24 9.79
N GLU A 72 -8.30 5.07 10.69
CA GLU A 72 -9.06 5.53 11.86
C GLU A 72 -9.16 7.05 11.83
N LYS A 73 -10.40 7.58 11.90
CA LYS A 73 -10.79 9.00 12.04
C LYS A 73 -11.10 9.77 10.75
N THR A 74 -12.19 9.38 10.07
CA THR A 74 -12.84 10.25 9.09
C THR A 74 -14.24 10.63 9.59
N GLY A 75 -14.37 11.88 10.04
CA GLY A 75 -15.51 12.41 10.79
C GLY A 75 -16.81 12.58 10.01
N LYS A 76 -17.91 12.64 10.77
CA LYS A 76 -19.34 12.54 10.39
C LYS A 76 -19.88 13.47 9.29
N ASN A 77 -19.08 14.38 8.72
CA ASN A 77 -19.49 15.23 7.60
C ASN A 77 -19.11 14.66 6.22
N VAL A 78 -18.48 13.49 6.18
CA VAL A 78 -18.00 12.83 4.96
C VAL A 78 -19.11 12.18 4.13
N ALA A 79 -20.32 12.00 4.66
CA ALA A 79 -21.42 11.26 4.01
C ALA A 79 -21.79 11.75 2.58
N LEU A 80 -21.85 13.06 2.33
CA LEU A 80 -22.16 13.61 1.00
C LEU A 80 -20.97 13.51 0.03
N GLY A 81 -19.75 13.51 0.56
CA GLY A 81 -18.53 13.24 -0.20
C GLY A 81 -18.35 11.75 -0.50
N VAL A 82 -18.80 10.84 0.38
CA VAL A 82 -18.72 9.39 0.19
C VAL A 82 -19.50 8.98 -1.04
N ALA A 83 -20.70 9.49 -1.31
CA ALA A 83 -21.46 9.02 -2.47
C ALA A 83 -20.72 9.26 -3.81
N GLY A 84 -20.11 10.43 -3.99
CA GLY A 84 -19.30 10.73 -5.18
C GLY A 84 -17.91 10.08 -5.14
N ALA A 85 -17.26 10.05 -3.99
CA ALA A 85 -15.97 9.41 -3.79
C ALA A 85 -16.04 7.88 -3.86
N PHE A 86 -17.18 7.25 -3.54
CA PHE A 86 -17.35 5.80 -3.58
C PHE A 86 -17.35 5.26 -5.02
N PHE A 87 -17.70 6.08 -6.01
CA PHE A 87 -17.53 5.72 -7.42
C PHE A 87 -16.20 6.20 -7.99
N LEU A 88 -15.74 7.42 -7.64
CA LEU A 88 -14.49 7.99 -8.17
C LEU A 88 -13.22 7.40 -7.54
N VAL A 89 -13.20 7.19 -6.22
CA VAL A 89 -12.01 6.73 -5.49
C VAL A 89 -11.67 5.28 -5.86
N PRO A 90 -12.61 4.31 -5.89
CA PRO A 90 -12.25 2.98 -6.36
C PRO A 90 -11.80 2.95 -7.82
N TRP A 91 -12.41 3.76 -8.70
CA TRP A 91 -12.04 3.78 -10.12
C TRP A 91 -10.63 4.34 -10.36
N PHE A 92 -10.22 5.39 -9.63
CA PHE A 92 -8.90 6.02 -9.80
C PHE A 92 -7.82 5.50 -8.83
N PHE A 93 -8.20 4.93 -7.69
CA PHE A 93 -7.27 4.56 -6.62
C PHE A 93 -7.25 3.08 -6.22
N MET A 94 -8.06 2.19 -6.81
CA MET A 94 -7.90 0.75 -6.57
C MET A 94 -6.57 0.19 -7.08
N ASP A 95 -6.01 0.76 -8.16
CA ASP A 95 -4.75 0.25 -8.73
C ASP A 95 -3.56 0.48 -7.79
N PHE A 96 -3.55 1.58 -7.04
CA PHE A 96 -2.55 1.82 -5.98
C PHE A 96 -2.67 0.81 -4.83
N SER A 97 -3.90 0.49 -4.43
CA SER A 97 -4.13 -0.50 -3.37
C SER A 97 -3.68 -1.90 -3.79
N GLN A 98 -3.85 -2.27 -5.07
CA GLN A 98 -3.34 -3.54 -5.57
C GLN A 98 -1.81 -3.59 -5.61
N ALA A 99 -1.15 -2.47 -5.93
CA ALA A 99 0.30 -2.38 -5.88
C ALA A 99 0.85 -2.58 -4.46
N GLU A 100 0.28 -1.88 -3.47
CA GLU A 100 0.64 -2.03 -2.05
C GLU A 100 0.39 -3.47 -1.55
N GLN A 101 -0.77 -4.05 -1.87
CA GLN A 101 -1.09 -5.43 -1.49
C GLN A 101 -0.10 -6.44 -2.11
N THR A 102 0.31 -6.23 -3.36
CA THR A 102 1.29 -7.08 -4.03
C THR A 102 2.68 -6.98 -3.38
N GLU A 103 3.11 -5.78 -3.01
CA GLU A 103 4.36 -5.55 -2.28
C GLU A 103 4.34 -6.16 -0.89
N ILE A 104 3.26 -5.99 -0.13
CA ILE A 104 3.08 -6.61 1.19
C ILE A 104 3.14 -8.14 1.07
N ASN A 105 2.48 -8.73 0.07
CA ASN A 105 2.50 -10.17 -0.13
C ASN A 105 3.89 -10.69 -0.49
N ALA A 106 4.63 -9.97 -1.34
CA ALA A 106 6.02 -10.31 -1.66
C ALA A 106 6.93 -10.22 -0.41
N LEU A 107 6.79 -9.17 0.40
CA LEU A 107 7.53 -9.01 1.65
C LEU A 107 7.23 -10.14 2.65
N ARG A 108 5.96 -10.55 2.79
CA ARG A 108 5.56 -11.69 3.63
C ARG A 108 6.20 -13.00 3.17
N GLN A 109 6.19 -13.26 1.87
CA GLN A 109 6.81 -14.47 1.31
C GLN A 109 8.32 -14.50 1.59
N ARG A 110 9.02 -13.36 1.41
CA ARG A 110 10.43 -13.24 1.74
C ARG A 110 10.70 -13.41 3.24
N HIS A 111 9.90 -12.79 4.10
CA HIS A 111 9.99 -12.94 5.54
C HIS A 111 9.90 -14.41 5.96
N ASN A 112 8.90 -15.13 5.43
CA ASN A 112 8.74 -16.57 5.71
C ASN A 112 9.92 -17.40 5.21
N HIS A 113 10.47 -17.07 4.05
CA HIS A 113 11.68 -17.71 3.54
C HIS A 113 12.88 -17.50 4.47
N LEU A 114 13.08 -16.28 4.96
CA LEU A 114 14.17 -15.95 5.90
C LEU A 114 14.03 -16.66 7.24
N ILE A 115 12.80 -16.86 7.75
CA ILE A 115 12.55 -17.65 8.96
C ILE A 115 12.97 -19.11 8.77
N ILE A 116 12.63 -19.71 7.63
CA ILE A 116 13.02 -21.09 7.31
C ILE A 116 14.55 -21.19 7.25
N LEU A 117 15.19 -20.27 6.54
CA LEU A 117 16.65 -20.22 6.41
C LEU A 117 17.36 -19.99 7.76
N ALA A 118 16.80 -19.17 8.64
CA ALA A 118 17.30 -18.97 10.00
C ALA A 118 17.21 -20.27 10.83
N GLY A 119 16.14 -21.04 10.65
CA GLY A 119 15.95 -22.35 11.27
C GLY A 119 16.98 -23.37 10.78
N GLU A 120 17.21 -23.45 9.48
CA GLU A 120 18.24 -24.32 8.87
C GLU A 120 19.65 -23.98 9.39
N LYS A 121 19.93 -22.70 9.61
CA LYS A 121 21.22 -22.20 10.13
C LYS A 121 21.33 -22.25 11.66
N ASN A 122 20.31 -22.71 12.38
CA ASN A 122 20.25 -22.71 13.83
C ASN A 122 20.57 -21.32 14.45
N CYS A 123 20.07 -20.26 13.81
CA CYS A 123 20.25 -18.91 14.32
C CYS A 123 19.48 -18.73 15.65
N GLU A 124 20.15 -18.22 16.68
CA GLU A 124 19.50 -17.74 17.90
C GLU A 124 18.79 -16.41 17.61
N MET A 125 17.71 -16.48 16.85
CA MET A 125 16.83 -15.34 16.61
C MET A 125 16.23 -14.94 17.94
N GLN A 126 16.37 -13.68 18.34
CA GLN A 126 15.73 -13.18 19.56
C GLN A 126 14.20 -13.23 19.34
N ARG A 127 13.58 -14.36 19.73
CA ARG A 127 12.15 -14.71 19.58
C ARG A 127 11.19 -13.76 20.32
N ALA A 128 11.63 -12.57 20.71
CA ALA A 128 10.82 -11.61 21.45
C ALA A 128 9.67 -11.03 20.62
N GLN A 129 9.67 -11.13 19.29
CA GLN A 129 8.71 -10.40 18.45
C GLN A 129 7.80 -11.27 17.57
N VAL A 130 7.83 -12.60 17.73
CA VAL A 130 6.92 -13.51 16.98
C VAL A 130 5.58 -13.72 17.72
N GLN A 131 5.50 -13.45 19.02
CA GLN A 131 4.30 -13.77 19.80
C GLN A 131 3.19 -12.69 19.76
N GLU A 132 3.44 -11.52 19.19
CA GLU A 132 2.41 -10.47 19.11
C GLU A 132 1.77 -10.32 17.72
N VAL A 133 2.51 -10.56 16.64
CA VAL A 133 1.96 -10.50 15.26
C VAL A 133 1.02 -11.68 14.98
N VAL A 134 1.25 -12.86 15.55
CA VAL A 134 0.35 -14.03 15.43
C VAL A 134 -0.98 -13.82 16.17
N LYS A 135 -1.03 -12.94 17.19
CA LYS A 135 -2.27 -12.68 17.94
C LYS A 135 -3.25 -11.71 17.27
N LYS A 136 -2.84 -11.00 16.21
CA LYS A 136 -3.68 -10.00 15.55
C LYS A 136 -3.99 -10.26 14.07
N SER A 137 -3.50 -11.36 13.49
CA SER A 137 -4.10 -11.89 12.26
C SER A 137 -5.27 -12.80 12.66
N PRO A 138 -6.49 -12.62 12.13
CA PRO A 138 -7.52 -13.61 12.31
C PRO A 138 -7.00 -14.96 11.79
N GLU A 139 -7.11 -15.94 12.67
CA GLU A 139 -6.80 -17.35 12.49
C GLU A 139 -7.28 -17.84 11.10
N PRO A 140 -6.43 -18.51 10.29
CA PRO A 140 -6.94 -19.25 9.14
C PRO A 140 -7.90 -20.29 9.70
N THR A 141 -9.19 -20.10 9.41
CA THR A 141 -10.26 -20.97 9.89
C THR A 141 -10.07 -22.36 9.29
N THR A 142 -9.32 -23.22 9.96
CA THR A 142 -9.38 -24.67 9.79
C THR A 142 -10.70 -25.16 10.38
N LYS A 143 -11.81 -24.94 9.67
CA LYS A 143 -13.11 -25.60 9.94
C LYS A 143 -13.66 -26.42 8.77
N ASP A 144 -13.01 -26.44 7.61
CA ASP A 144 -13.55 -27.13 6.42
C ASP A 144 -12.80 -28.42 6.02
N LEU A 145 -12.26 -29.18 6.99
CA LEU A 145 -11.67 -30.51 6.73
C LEU A 145 -12.05 -31.56 7.80
N ASN A 146 -13.26 -31.49 8.35
CA ASN A 146 -13.88 -32.66 8.99
C ASN A 146 -15.42 -32.59 8.94
N GLN A 147 -15.98 -32.69 7.74
CA GLN A 147 -17.39 -33.04 7.57
C GLN A 147 -17.56 -33.92 6.32
N SER A 148 -16.94 -35.09 6.35
CA SER A 148 -17.25 -36.19 5.44
C SER A 148 -16.88 -37.50 6.12
N ASN A 149 -17.68 -37.91 7.12
CA ASN A 149 -17.82 -39.27 7.65
C ASN A 149 -18.87 -39.26 8.79
N PHE A 150 -20.16 -39.12 8.45
CA PHE A 150 -21.29 -39.93 8.95
C PHE A 150 -22.59 -39.42 8.30
#